data_AF-A0A749PJC7-F1
#
_entry.id   AF-A0A749PJC7-F1
#
_cell.length_a   1.000
_cell.length_b   1.000
_cell.length_c   1.000
_cell.angle_alpha   90.00
_cell.angle_beta   90.00
_cell.angle_gamma   90.00
#
_symmetry.space_group_name_H-M   'P 1'
#
loop_
_entity.id
_entity.type
_entity.pdbx_description
1 polymer ?
#
loop_
_entity_poly.entity_id
_entity_poly.type
_entity_poly.pdbx_seq_one_letter_code
_entity_poly.pdbx_strand_id
1 'polypeptide(L)'
;MKVYIAGPMSGLPNFNRDRFNEVARLVVESGNTPLNPAILPDGLPERDYMAVGIAMLQCADAIYLIEGWEKSEGARAEKALADKLNIPRIRFLIAGWTNRRWTLPDWLPGVTIPFYLEDKK
;
A
#
# COMPACT_ATOMS: atom_id res chain seq x y z
N MET A 1 0.20 -9.50 10.20
CA MET A 1 1.46 -9.07 9.54
C MET A 1 1.51 -7.57 9.45
N LYS A 2 2.69 -6.98 9.39
CA LYS A 2 2.91 -5.56 9.10
C LYS A 2 3.03 -5.40 7.59
N VAL A 3 2.20 -4.55 7.00
CA VAL A 3 2.12 -4.37 5.55
C VAL A 3 2.49 -2.94 5.21
N TYR A 4 3.60 -2.75 4.49
CA TYR A 4 3.97 -1.44 3.97
C TYR A 4 3.14 -1.09 2.73
N ILE A 5 2.63 0.13 2.67
CA ILE A 5 1.84 0.61 1.52
C ILE A 5 2.71 1.57 0.71
N ALA A 6 2.95 1.23 -0.55
CA ALA A 6 3.75 2.00 -1.49
C ALA A 6 2.91 2.41 -2.71
N GLY A 7 3.13 3.62 -3.24
CA GLY A 7 2.34 4.13 -4.35
C GLY A 7 2.66 5.56 -4.77
N PRO A 8 2.06 6.05 -5.86
CA PRO A 8 2.24 7.43 -6.30
C PRO A 8 1.58 8.41 -5.31
N MET A 9 2.31 9.47 -4.94
CA MET A 9 1.82 10.58 -4.11
C MET A 9 1.96 11.94 -4.81
N SER A 10 3.16 12.26 -5.32
CA SER A 10 3.47 13.55 -5.94
C SER A 10 2.62 13.83 -7.18
N GLY A 11 2.09 15.05 -7.28
CA GLY A 11 1.30 15.49 -8.44
C GLY A 11 -0.16 15.00 -8.47
N LEU A 12 -0.61 14.27 -7.45
CA LEU A 12 -2.00 13.82 -7.31
C LEU A 12 -2.77 14.70 -6.30
N PRO A 13 -4.10 14.83 -6.46
CA PRO A 13 -4.95 15.50 -5.48
C PRO A 13 -4.74 14.91 -4.08
N ASN A 14 -4.63 15.78 -3.06
CA ASN A 14 -4.42 15.38 -1.66
C ASN A 14 -3.22 14.42 -1.47
N PHE A 15 -2.21 14.48 -2.35
CA PHE A 15 -1.08 13.56 -2.38
C PHE A 15 -1.47 12.07 -2.38
N ASN A 16 -2.64 11.76 -2.96
CA ASN A 16 -3.23 10.42 -2.96
C ASN A 16 -3.50 9.83 -1.57
N ARG A 17 -3.48 10.63 -0.50
CA ARG A 17 -3.68 10.18 0.90
C ARG A 17 -4.96 9.36 1.07
N ASP A 18 -6.02 9.71 0.34
CA ASP A 18 -7.30 8.99 0.39
C ASP A 18 -7.16 7.52 -0.03
N ARG A 19 -6.40 7.25 -1.10
CA ARG A 19 -6.16 5.89 -1.58
C ARG A 19 -5.26 5.10 -0.63
N PHE A 20 -4.23 5.74 -0.07
CA PHE A 20 -3.40 5.13 0.97
C PHE A 20 -4.22 4.75 2.21
N ASN A 21 -5.11 5.64 2.66
CA ASN A 21 -5.98 5.41 3.81
C ASN A 21 -7.02 4.32 3.52
N GLU A 22 -7.56 4.25 2.31
CA GLU A 22 -8.43 3.16 1.89
C GLU A 22 -7.71 1.81 1.95
N VAL A 23 -6.50 1.71 1.38
CA VAL A 23 -5.69 0.49 1.45
C VAL A 23 -5.33 0.15 2.90
N ALA A 24 -5.02 1.14 3.73
CA ALA A 24 -4.76 0.92 5.16
C ALA A 24 -5.97 0.30 5.88
N ARG A 25 -7.19 0.72 5.54
CA ARG A 25 -8.41 0.08 6.07
C ARG A 25 -8.53 -1.38 5.63
N LEU A 26 -8.30 -1.69 4.35
CA LEU A 26 -8.32 -3.07 3.85
C LEU A 26 -7.29 -3.95 4.55
N VAL A 27 -6.09 -3.41 4.82
CA VAL A 27 -5.06 -4.10 5.60
C VAL A 27 -5.58 -4.41 7.01
N VAL A 28 -6.19 -3.45 7.70
CA VAL A 28 -6.79 -3.67 9.03
C VAL A 28 -7.91 -4.72 8.98
N GLU A 29 -8.83 -4.62 8.02
CA GLU A 29 -9.95 -5.55 7.84
C GLU A 29 -9.49 -6.98 7.55
N SER A 30 -8.33 -7.15 6.93
CA SER A 30 -7.68 -8.46 6.74
C SER A 30 -6.94 -8.99 7.97
N GLY A 31 -7.02 -8.31 9.13
CA GLY A 31 -6.37 -8.69 10.38
C GLY A 31 -4.88 -8.34 10.44
N ASN A 32 -4.42 -7.39 9.62
CA ASN A 32 -3.03 -6.96 9.51
C ASN A 32 -2.81 -5.52 10.01
N THR A 33 -1.55 -5.14 10.19
CA THR A 33 -1.15 -3.79 10.64
C THR A 33 -0.61 -2.99 9.46
N PRO A 34 -1.26 -1.90 9.04
CA PRO A 34 -0.76 -1.06 7.95
C PRO A 34 0.42 -0.21 8.43
N LEU A 35 1.48 -0.17 7.62
CA LEU A 35 2.53 0.84 7.68
C LEU A 35 2.30 1.80 6.51
N ASN A 36 1.68 2.93 6.82
CA ASN A 36 1.19 3.89 5.82
C ASN A 36 2.02 5.18 5.86
N PRO A 37 2.84 5.50 4.83
CA PRO A 37 3.61 6.74 4.78
C PRO A 37 2.73 7.99 4.63
N ALA A 38 1.47 7.85 4.22
CA ALA A 38 0.53 8.96 4.07
C ALA A 38 0.07 9.60 5.40
N ILE A 39 0.54 9.10 6.55
CA ILE A 39 0.33 9.74 7.87
C ILE A 39 1.37 10.83 8.16
N LEU A 40 2.46 10.88 7.39
CA LEU A 40 3.53 11.83 7.61
C LEU A 40 3.04 13.28 7.37
N PRO A 41 3.57 14.26 8.12
CA PRO A 41 3.18 15.65 7.97
C PRO A 41 3.61 16.21 6.61
N ASP A 42 2.93 17.26 6.15
CA ASP A 42 3.34 18.01 4.97
C ASP A 42 4.59 18.86 5.24
N GLY A 43 5.28 19.25 4.17
CA GLY A 43 6.40 20.20 4.23
C GLY A 43 7.78 19.57 4.43
N LEU A 44 7.89 18.23 4.44
CA LEU A 44 9.19 17.56 4.44
C LEU A 44 9.76 17.51 3.01
N PRO A 45 11.09 17.53 2.84
CA PRO A 45 11.70 17.26 1.55
C PRO A 45 11.53 15.77 1.20
N GLU A 46 11.55 15.46 -0.11
CA GLU A 46 11.44 14.08 -0.62
C GLU A 46 12.40 13.11 0.06
N ARG A 47 13.65 13.54 0.30
CA ARG A 47 14.67 12.75 1.00
C ARG A 47 14.19 12.23 2.36
N ASP A 48 13.50 13.06 3.13
CA ASP A 48 13.07 12.73 4.48
C ASP A 48 11.87 11.78 4.45
N TYR A 49 10.94 12.00 3.52
CA TYR A 49 9.87 11.03 3.24
C TYR A 49 10.43 9.66 2.87
N MET A 50 11.41 9.61 1.96
CA MET A 50 12.06 8.36 1.55
C MET A 50 12.79 7.69 2.71
N ALA A 51 13.49 8.45 3.56
CA ALA A 51 14.19 7.89 4.72
C ALA A 51 13.22 7.19 5.68
N VAL A 52 12.09 7.83 5.98
CA VAL A 52 11.06 7.25 6.85
C VAL A 52 10.36 6.07 6.18
N GLY A 53 9.99 6.20 4.90
CA GLY A 53 9.34 5.13 4.13
C GLY A 53 10.21 3.87 4.03
N ILE A 54 11.51 4.03 3.77
CA ILE A 54 12.47 2.92 3.77
C ILE A 54 12.54 2.23 5.13
N ALA A 55 12.59 2.99 6.23
CA ALA A 55 12.60 2.40 7.56
C ALA A 55 11.30 1.64 7.86
N MET A 56 10.15 2.19 7.48
CA MET A 56 8.86 1.50 7.59
C MET A 56 8.85 0.19 6.78
N LEU A 57 9.33 0.23 5.53
CA LEU A 57 9.41 -0.95 4.67
C LEU A 57 10.35 -2.02 5.23
N GLN A 58 11.50 -1.65 5.77
CA GLN A 58 12.44 -2.59 6.39
C GLN A 58 11.86 -3.30 7.61
N CYS A 59 10.91 -2.67 8.31
CA CYS A 59 10.18 -3.30 9.39
C CYS A 59 9.00 -4.14 8.90
N ALA A 60 8.60 -4.08 7.63
CA ALA A 60 7.40 -4.73 7.13
C ALA A 60 7.59 -6.23 6.86
N ASP A 61 6.52 -7.00 7.05
CA ASP A 61 6.48 -8.43 6.69
C ASP A 61 6.03 -8.63 5.23
N ALA A 62 5.38 -7.62 4.62
CA ALA A 62 4.96 -7.60 3.23
C ALA A 62 4.82 -6.16 2.69
N ILE A 63 4.77 -6.02 1.36
CA ILE A 63 4.50 -4.75 0.67
C ILE A 63 3.21 -4.84 -0.16
N TYR A 64 2.38 -3.80 -0.10
CA TYR A 64 1.25 -3.58 -0.99
C TYR A 64 1.57 -2.41 -1.92
N LEU A 65 1.45 -2.64 -3.22
CA LEU A 65 1.70 -1.62 -4.25
C LEU A 65 0.38 -1.10 -4.83
N ILE A 66 0.11 0.18 -4.62
CA ILE A 66 -1.05 0.88 -5.19
C ILE A 66 -0.90 0.94 -6.71
N GLU A 67 -2.02 0.84 -7.44
CA GLU A 67 -2.04 0.93 -8.90
C GLU A 67 -1.32 2.20 -9.41
N GLY A 68 -0.50 2.01 -10.44
CA GLY A 68 0.34 3.08 -10.99
C GLY A 68 1.67 3.30 -10.26
N TRP A 69 2.01 2.45 -9.28
CA TRP A 69 3.32 2.47 -8.60
C TRP A 69 4.50 2.40 -9.58
N GLU A 70 4.33 1.77 -10.75
CA GLU A 70 5.36 1.66 -11.79
C GLU A 70 5.80 3.04 -12.32
N LYS A 71 4.97 4.07 -12.15
CA LYS A 71 5.23 5.45 -12.60
C LYS A 71 5.76 6.35 -11.48
N SER A 72 5.87 5.85 -10.25
CA SER A 72 6.38 6.59 -9.10
C SER A 72 7.83 6.23 -8.84
N GLU A 73 8.76 7.20 -8.93
CA GLU A 73 10.17 6.97 -8.60
C GLU A 73 10.34 6.37 -7.19
N GLY A 74 9.66 6.96 -6.20
CA GLY A 74 9.68 6.49 -4.82
C GLY A 74 9.16 5.06 -4.66
N ALA A 75 7.97 4.78 -5.20
CA ALA A 75 7.39 3.42 -5.10
C ALA A 75 8.22 2.37 -5.85
N ARG A 76 8.89 2.73 -6.95
CA ARG A 76 9.83 1.85 -7.64
C ARG A 76 11.08 1.57 -6.80
N ALA A 77 11.61 2.57 -6.10
CA ALA A 77 12.75 2.39 -5.19
C ALA A 77 12.38 1.47 -4.02
N GLU A 78 11.20 1.67 -3.43
CA GLU A 78 10.66 0.83 -2.36
C GLU A 78 10.45 -0.61 -2.84
N LYS A 79 9.86 -0.82 -4.01
CA LYS A 79 9.71 -2.16 -4.60
C LYS A 79 11.06 -2.85 -4.80
N ALA A 80 12.06 -2.14 -5.32
CA ALA A 80 13.40 -2.69 -5.52
C ALA A 80 14.06 -3.10 -4.19
N LEU A 81 13.86 -2.30 -3.13
CA LEU A 81 14.33 -2.66 -1.79
C LEU A 81 13.58 -3.89 -1.24
N ALA A 82 12.25 -3.95 -1.39
CA ALA A 82 11.45 -5.09 -0.98
C ALA A 82 11.94 -6.39 -1.66
N ASP A 83 12.20 -6.35 -2.97
CA ASP A 83 12.76 -7.49 -3.70
C ASP A 83 14.11 -7.92 -3.11
N LYS A 84 15.00 -6.96 -2.83
CA LYS A 84 16.33 -7.20 -2.29
C LYS A 84 16.29 -7.85 -0.91
N LEU A 85 15.31 -7.46 -0.09
CA LEU A 85 15.10 -7.98 1.26
C LEU A 85 14.21 -9.23 1.31
N ASN A 86 13.75 -9.72 0.16
CA ASN A 86 12.77 -10.82 0.06
C ASN A 86 11.47 -10.54 0.81
N ILE A 87 11.05 -9.28 0.86
CA ILE A 87 9.75 -8.88 1.38
C ILE A 87 8.71 -9.18 0.30
N PRO A 88 7.75 -10.10 0.54
CA PRO A 88 6.78 -10.49 -0.47
C PRO A 88 5.76 -9.38 -0.74
N ARG A 89 5.26 -9.35 -1.98
CA ARG A 89 4.13 -8.50 -2.35
C ARG A 89 2.82 -9.19 -2.00
N ILE A 90 1.87 -8.44 -1.46
CA ILE A 90 0.49 -8.89 -1.30
C ILE A 90 -0.46 -8.18 -2.27
N ARG A 91 -1.55 -8.86 -2.60
CA ARG A 91 -2.69 -8.31 -3.33
C ARG A 91 -3.98 -8.74 -2.66
N PHE A 92 -4.92 -7.82 -2.52
CA PHE A 92 -6.28 -8.15 -2.09
C PHE A 92 -7.06 -8.72 -3.26
N LEU A 93 -7.66 -9.90 -3.07
CA LEU A 93 -8.67 -10.42 -3.99
C LEU A 93 -10.03 -10.08 -3.43
N ILE A 94 -10.74 -9.18 -4.11
CA ILE A 94 -12.14 -8.96 -3.83
C ILE A 94 -12.88 -10.05 -4.61
N ALA A 95 -13.32 -11.11 -3.95
CA ALA A 95 -14.07 -12.20 -4.60
C ALA A 95 -15.36 -11.62 -5.22
N GLY A 96 -15.52 -11.75 -6.54
CA GLY A 96 -16.67 -11.22 -7.30
C GLY A 96 -16.44 -9.89 -8.04
N TRP A 97 -15.24 -9.31 -7.98
CA TRP A 97 -14.91 -8.00 -8.55
C TRP A 97 -14.48 -8.11 -10.02
N THR A 98 -15.40 -8.56 -10.88
CA THR A 98 -15.23 -8.45 -12.34
C THR A 98 -16.28 -7.46 -12.87
N ASN A 99 -15.79 -6.33 -13.40
CA ASN A 99 -16.54 -5.37 -14.24
C ASN A 99 -17.76 -4.61 -13.65
N ARG A 100 -17.52 -3.34 -13.27
CA ARG A 100 -18.21 -2.10 -13.71
C ARG A 100 -18.43 -1.08 -12.57
N ARG A 101 -17.99 0.17 -12.86
CA ARG A 101 -18.34 1.49 -12.27
C ARG A 101 -18.67 1.56 -10.77
N TRP A 102 -17.77 2.24 -10.05
CA TRP A 102 -17.94 2.97 -8.77
C TRP A 102 -19.31 2.92 -8.08
N THR A 103 -19.39 2.25 -6.92
CA THR A 103 -19.57 2.79 -5.54
C THR A 103 -19.43 1.65 -4.51
N LEU A 104 -18.74 1.86 -3.38
CA LEU A 104 -18.76 0.96 -2.22
C LEU A 104 -19.83 1.47 -1.21
N PRO A 105 -20.66 0.62 -0.57
CA PRO A 105 -21.55 1.03 0.53
C PRO A 105 -20.87 0.96 1.91
N ASP A 106 -21.30 1.83 2.82
CA ASP A 106 -20.60 2.24 4.04
C ASP A 106 -20.53 1.24 5.22
N TRP A 107 -20.88 -0.04 5.08
CA TRP A 107 -21.11 -0.86 6.29
C TRP A 107 -20.88 -2.38 6.21
N LEU A 108 -20.15 -2.97 5.27
CA LEU A 108 -19.98 -4.44 5.25
C LEU A 108 -19.08 -4.97 6.40
N PRO A 109 -19.63 -5.60 7.46
CA PRO A 109 -18.84 -6.15 8.54
C PRO A 109 -18.65 -7.66 8.30
N GLY A 110 -17.41 -8.17 8.37
CA GLY A 110 -17.15 -9.61 8.45
C GLY A 110 -16.84 -10.34 7.14
N VAL A 111 -16.50 -9.63 6.06
CA VAL A 111 -15.82 -10.25 4.92
C VAL A 111 -14.32 -10.25 5.21
N THR A 112 -13.76 -11.40 5.59
CA THR A 112 -12.32 -11.59 5.53
C THR A 112 -11.90 -11.46 4.08
N ILE A 113 -11.22 -10.37 3.71
CA ILE A 113 -10.70 -10.21 2.35
C ILE A 113 -9.53 -11.17 2.18
N PRO A 114 -9.67 -12.24 1.37
CA PRO A 114 -8.55 -13.16 1.15
C PRO A 114 -7.44 -12.41 0.40
N PHE A 115 -6.21 -12.51 0.90
CA PHE A 115 -5.01 -12.07 0.20
C PHE A 115 -4.08 -13.26 -0.05
N TYR A 116 -3.29 -13.17 -1.12
CA TYR A 116 -2.24 -14.13 -1.40
C TYR A 116 -0.90 -13.40 -1.52
N LEU A 117 0.16 -14.08 -1.08
CA LEU A 117 1.53 -13.67 -1.36
C LEU A 117 1.80 -13.98 -2.83
N GLU A 118 2.19 -12.96 -3.59
CA GLU A 118 2.55 -13.15 -4.98
C GLU A 118 3.99 -13.71 -5.00
N ASP A 119 4.13 -14.99 -5.33
CA ASP A 119 5.45 -15.63 -5.43
C ASP A 119 6.30 -14.96 -6.51
N LYS A 120 7.60 -14.83 -6.24
CA LYS A 120 8.58 -14.33 -7.20
C LYS A 120 8.60 -15.24 -8.43
N LYS A 121 8.24 -14.70 -9.61
CA LYS A 121 8.59 -15.32 -10.90
C LYS A 121 10.09 -15.26 -11.14
#